data_AF-A0A2V9KQT8-F1
#
_entry.id   AF-A0A2V9KQT8-F1
#
_cell.length_a   1.000
_cell.length_b   1.000
_cell.length_c   1.000
_cell.angle_alpha   90.00
_cell.angle_beta   90.00
_cell.angle_gamma   90.00
#
_symmetry.space_group_name_H-M   'P 1'
#
loop_
_entity.id
_entity.type
_entity.pdbx_description
1 polymer ?
#
loop_
_entity_poly.entity_id
_entity_poly.type
_entity_poly.pdbx_seq_one_letter_code
_entity_poly.pdbx_strand_id
1 'polypeptide(L)'
;MNLPRDEFDRRRKPRAVQGISAVLMPYQSSGKMDEAGFHGHLRRTLAAGLRLAVNMDTGYVDLLKPEEKSLVLGWTSEVVAGKDWFAAGALGRRAGPFPLRADRSTR
;
A
#
# COMPACT_ATOMS: atom_id res chain seq x y z
N MET A 1 -6.50 17.95 28.23
CA MET A 1 -6.56 17.11 27.02
C MET A 1 -6.07 17.98 25.87
N ASN A 2 -4.97 17.62 25.20
CA ASN A 2 -4.33 18.48 24.19
C ASN A 2 -4.97 18.39 22.80
N LEU A 3 -6.19 17.86 22.72
CA LEU A 3 -6.96 17.76 21.49
C LEU A 3 -8.25 18.57 21.63
N PRO A 4 -8.66 19.29 20.58
CA PRO A 4 -10.02 19.84 20.48
C PRO A 4 -11.08 18.76 20.77
N ARG A 5 -12.19 19.16 21.40
CA ARG A 5 -13.25 18.24 21.87
C ARG A 5 -13.85 17.40 20.73
N ASP A 6 -14.06 18.03 19.59
CA ASP A 6 -14.56 17.40 18.37
C ASP A 6 -13.60 16.33 17.83
N GLU A 7 -12.30 16.57 17.89
CA GLU A 7 -11.28 15.60 17.48
C GLU A 7 -11.21 14.41 18.45
N PHE A 8 -11.27 14.69 19.76
CA PHE A 8 -11.34 13.63 20.76
C PHE A 8 -12.56 12.72 20.55
N ASP A 9 -13.73 13.31 20.30
CA ASP A 9 -14.97 12.57 20.07
C ASP A 9 -14.89 11.76 18.76
N ARG A 10 -14.26 12.28 17.70
CA ARG A 10 -14.00 11.52 16.44
C ARG A 10 -13.08 10.32 16.66
N ARG A 11 -12.07 10.44 17.53
CA ARG A 11 -11.11 9.35 17.78
C ARG A 11 -11.72 8.23 18.63
N ARG A 12 -12.73 8.51 19.44
CA ARG A 12 -13.46 7.54 20.28
C ARG A 12 -14.69 6.91 19.65
N LYS A 13 -15.17 7.44 18.52
CA LYS A 13 -16.26 6.80 17.78
C LYS A 13 -15.82 5.40 17.31
N PRO A 14 -16.60 4.35 17.59
CA PRO A 14 -16.36 3.03 17.02
C PRO A 14 -16.33 3.11 15.49
N ARG A 15 -15.37 2.41 14.88
CA ARG A 15 -15.29 2.28 13.42
C ARG A 15 -15.62 0.83 13.06
N ALA A 16 -16.33 0.64 11.96
CA ALA A 16 -16.50 -0.70 11.40
C ALA A 16 -15.12 -1.27 11.04
N VAL A 17 -14.81 -2.47 11.54
CA VAL A 17 -13.60 -3.20 11.14
C VAL A 17 -13.81 -3.72 9.72
N GLN A 18 -12.82 -3.50 8.86
CA GLN A 18 -12.88 -3.88 7.45
C GLN A 18 -11.66 -4.73 7.11
N GLY A 19 -11.89 -5.86 6.43
CA GLY A 19 -10.83 -6.72 5.93
C GLY A 19 -10.17 -6.10 4.71
N ILE A 20 -8.85 -5.92 4.77
CA ILE A 20 -8.05 -5.42 3.65
C ILE A 20 -6.76 -6.23 3.56
N SER A 21 -6.42 -6.68 2.35
CA SER A 21 -5.18 -7.40 2.10
C SER A 21 -4.15 -6.45 1.51
N ALA A 22 -2.97 -6.38 2.11
CA ALA A 22 -1.78 -5.87 1.41
C ALA A 22 -1.44 -6.84 0.28
N VAL A 23 -1.50 -6.37 -0.96
CA VAL A 23 -1.35 -7.22 -2.15
C VAL A 23 0.11 -7.20 -2.59
N LEU A 24 0.68 -8.40 -2.77
CA LEU A 24 2.01 -8.57 -3.35
C LEU A 24 1.99 -8.22 -4.84
N MET A 25 3.01 -7.48 -5.30
CA MET A 25 3.28 -7.32 -6.74
C MET A 25 4.22 -8.44 -7.22
N PRO A 26 3.73 -9.43 -7.98
CA PRO A 26 4.55 -10.52 -8.46
C PRO A 26 5.43 -10.10 -9.65
N TYR A 27 6.57 -10.78 -9.79
CA TYR A 27 7.50 -10.62 -10.90
C TYR A 27 7.78 -11.97 -11.55
N GLN A 28 7.98 -11.95 -12.86
CA GLN A 28 8.45 -13.09 -13.63
C GLN A 28 9.94 -13.35 -13.35
N SER A 29 10.43 -14.53 -13.72
CA SER A 29 11.86 -14.86 -13.65
C SER A 29 12.75 -13.91 -14.46
N SER A 30 12.18 -13.23 -15.45
CA SER A 30 12.85 -12.18 -16.25
C SER A 30 13.01 -10.84 -15.51
N GLY A 31 12.44 -10.70 -14.31
CA GLY A 31 12.40 -9.45 -13.55
C GLY A 31 11.33 -8.46 -14.01
N LYS A 32 10.47 -8.83 -14.97
CA LYS A 32 9.31 -8.02 -15.38
C LYS A 32 8.13 -8.23 -14.44
N MET A 33 7.31 -7.19 -14.26
CA MET A 33 6.06 -7.30 -13.50
C MET A 33 5.17 -8.36 -14.13
N ASP A 34 4.62 -9.25 -13.30
CA ASP A 34 3.68 -10.28 -13.73
C ASP A 34 2.24 -9.77 -13.65
N GLU A 35 1.83 -9.05 -14.69
CA GLU A 35 0.49 -8.47 -14.82
C GLU A 35 -0.62 -9.53 -14.68
N ALA A 36 -0.50 -10.66 -15.39
CA ALA A 36 -1.51 -11.70 -15.37
C ALA A 36 -1.64 -12.34 -13.97
N GLY A 37 -0.51 -12.62 -13.33
CA GLY A 37 -0.46 -13.10 -11.95
C GLY A 37 -1.07 -12.10 -10.97
N PHE A 38 -0.77 -10.81 -11.14
CA PHE A 38 -1.31 -9.74 -10.31
C PHE A 38 -2.83 -9.65 -10.46
N HIS A 39 -3.37 -9.57 -11.68
CA HIS A 39 -4.82 -9.57 -11.93
C HIS A 39 -5.52 -10.79 -11.30
N GLY A 40 -4.91 -11.98 -11.41
CA GLY A 40 -5.41 -13.19 -10.77
C GLY A 40 -5.43 -13.08 -9.24
N HIS A 41 -4.38 -12.52 -8.64
CA HIS A 41 -4.31 -12.27 -7.21
C HIS A 41 -5.39 -11.29 -6.75
N LEU A 42 -5.56 -10.16 -7.43
CA LEU A 42 -6.57 -9.15 -7.11
C LEU A 42 -7.98 -9.76 -7.11
N ARG A 43 -8.34 -10.51 -8.17
CA ARG A 43 -9.66 -11.16 -8.29
C ARG A 43 -9.92 -12.16 -7.17
N ARG A 44 -8.93 -12.98 -6.81
CA ARG A 44 -9.06 -13.95 -5.69
C ARG A 44 -9.24 -13.24 -4.35
N THR A 45 -8.53 -12.14 -4.11
CA THR A 45 -8.67 -11.36 -2.88
C THR A 45 -10.07 -10.75 -2.75
N LEU A 46 -10.60 -10.16 -3.83
CA LEU A 46 -11.98 -9.67 -3.85
C LEU A 46 -13.00 -10.79 -3.66
N ALA A 47 -12.80 -11.94 -4.31
CA ALA A 47 -13.67 -13.11 -4.16
C ALA A 47 -13.67 -13.67 -2.73
N ALA A 48 -12.59 -13.46 -1.97
CA ALA A 48 -12.50 -13.80 -0.55
C ALA A 48 -13.19 -12.78 0.38
N GLY A 49 -13.81 -11.73 -0.17
CA GLY A 49 -14.49 -10.69 0.60
C GLY A 49 -13.55 -9.66 1.23
N LEU A 50 -12.29 -9.59 0.77
CA LEU A 50 -11.30 -8.63 1.25
C LEU A 50 -11.13 -7.48 0.26
N ARG A 51 -10.90 -6.28 0.78
CA ARG A 51 -10.46 -5.13 -0.02
C ARG A 51 -8.99 -5.23 -0.36
N LEU A 52 -8.59 -4.44 -1.35
CA LEU A 52 -7.23 -4.40 -1.87
C LEU A 52 -6.47 -3.22 -1.27
N ALA A 53 -5.24 -3.47 -0.82
CA ALA A 53 -4.25 -2.43 -0.55
C ALA A 53 -3.03 -2.66 -1.46
N VAL A 54 -2.82 -1.76 -2.40
CA VAL A 54 -1.75 -1.85 -3.42
C VAL A 54 -0.74 -0.72 -3.27
N ASN A 55 0.43 -0.83 -3.91
CA ASN A 55 1.55 0.09 -3.69
C ASN A 55 1.89 0.26 -2.20
N MET A 56 1.83 -0.84 -1.44
CA MET A 56 2.29 -0.92 -0.05
C MET A 56 3.71 -1.50 0.00
N ASP A 57 4.32 -1.57 1.19
CA ASP A 57 5.63 -2.21 1.38
C ASP A 57 5.62 -3.67 0.90
N THR A 58 4.51 -4.40 1.12
CA THR A 58 4.30 -5.76 0.59
C THR A 58 4.35 -5.84 -0.94
N GLY A 59 4.04 -4.73 -1.62
CA GLY A 59 4.08 -4.60 -3.08
C GLY A 59 5.33 -3.85 -3.59
N TYR A 60 6.36 -3.69 -2.75
CA TYR A 60 7.63 -3.05 -3.12
C TYR A 60 7.51 -1.59 -3.58
N VAL A 61 6.60 -0.82 -2.99
CA VAL A 61 6.33 0.57 -3.43
C VAL A 61 7.56 1.49 -3.46
N ASP A 62 8.56 1.21 -2.63
CA ASP A 62 9.85 1.91 -2.60
C ASP A 62 10.73 1.63 -3.81
N LEU A 63 10.58 0.47 -4.45
CA LEU A 63 11.36 0.02 -5.61
C LEU A 63 10.67 0.32 -6.94
N LEU A 64 9.35 0.53 -6.95
CA LEU A 64 8.60 0.84 -8.18
C LEU A 64 8.92 2.24 -8.71
N LYS A 65 9.11 2.34 -10.03
CA LYS A 65 9.15 3.61 -10.76
C LYS A 65 7.77 4.28 -10.75
N PRO A 66 7.68 5.61 -10.95
CA PRO A 66 6.40 6.32 -11.02
C PRO A 66 5.41 5.72 -12.03
N GLU A 67 5.92 5.26 -13.17
CA GLU A 67 5.11 4.66 -14.23
C GLU A 67 4.58 3.29 -13.80
N GLU A 68 5.43 2.47 -13.16
CA GLU A 68 5.05 1.16 -12.63
C GLU A 68 3.99 1.30 -11.53
N LYS A 69 4.14 2.28 -10.62
CA LYS A 69 3.11 2.61 -9.61
C LYS A 69 1.77 2.94 -10.25
N SER A 70 1.79 3.68 -11.36
CA SER A 70 0.58 4.07 -12.10
C SER A 70 -0.07 2.86 -12.77
N LEU A 71 0.72 1.93 -13.31
CA LEU A 71 0.22 0.65 -13.84
C LEU A 71 -0.49 -0.17 -12.75
N VAL A 72 0.10 -0.28 -11.56
CA VAL A 72 -0.54 -0.99 -10.42
C VAL A 72 -1.92 -0.40 -10.12
N LEU A 73 -2.02 0.93 -10.08
CA LEU A 73 -3.28 1.63 -9.80
C LEU A 73 -4.30 1.39 -10.93
N GLY A 74 -3.84 1.41 -12.19
CA GLY A 74 -4.67 1.12 -13.36
C GLY A 74 -5.26 -0.29 -13.30
N TRP A 75 -4.41 -1.31 -13.20
CA TRP A 75 -4.83 -2.71 -13.11
C TRP A 75 -5.77 -2.96 -11.92
N THR A 76 -5.49 -2.33 -10.78
CA THR A 76 -6.34 -2.45 -9.58
C THR A 76 -7.71 -1.83 -9.82
N SER A 77 -7.76 -0.63 -10.39
CA SER A 77 -9.00 0.06 -10.72
C SER A 77 -9.85 -0.73 -11.72
N GLU A 78 -9.23 -1.31 -12.74
CA GLU A 78 -9.89 -2.17 -13.73
C GLU A 78 -10.53 -3.41 -13.09
N VAL A 79 -9.84 -4.08 -12.17
CA VAL A 79 -10.37 -5.28 -11.50
C VAL A 79 -11.49 -4.93 -10.52
N VAL A 80 -11.36 -3.82 -9.80
CA VAL A 80 -12.39 -3.34 -8.88
C VAL A 80 -13.63 -2.86 -9.64
N ALA A 81 -13.44 -2.29 -10.84
CA ALA A 81 -14.51 -1.87 -11.76
C ALA A 81 -15.60 -1.01 -11.10
N GLY A 82 -15.22 -0.11 -10.19
CA GLY A 82 -16.15 0.77 -9.47
C GLY A 82 -17.06 0.08 -8.46
N LYS A 83 -16.86 -1.21 -8.16
CA LYS A 83 -17.69 -1.96 -7.20
C LYS A 83 -17.43 -1.61 -5.74
N ASP A 84 -16.20 -1.22 -5.42
CA ASP A 84 -15.79 -0.80 -4.08
C ASP A 84 -14.58 0.14 -4.18
N TRP A 85 -14.05 0.59 -3.05
CA TRP A 85 -12.78 1.31 -2.98
C TRP A 85 -11.61 0.37 -2.68
N PHE A 86 -10.39 0.82 -3.00
CA PHE A 86 -9.15 0.17 -2.61
C PHE A 86 -8.18 1.19 -2.00
N ALA A 87 -7.29 0.74 -1.13
CA ALA A 87 -6.23 1.58 -0.58
C ALA A 87 -5.01 1.59 -1.51
N ALA A 88 -4.42 2.75 -1.69
CA ALA A 88 -3.20 2.94 -2.46
C ALA A 88 -2.14 3.61 -1.58
N GLY A 89 -0.98 2.98 -1.43
CA GLY A 89 0.14 3.62 -0.76
C GLY A 89 0.69 4.77 -1.59
N ALA A 90 0.86 5.92 -0.94
CA ALA A 90 1.24 7.18 -1.59
C ALA A 90 2.71 7.55 -1.36
N LEU A 91 3.59 6.55 -1.13
CA LEU A 91 4.97 6.71 -0.62
C LEU A 91 5.60 8.06 -1.02
N GLY A 92 5.60 8.99 -0.08
CA GLY A 92 6.13 10.33 -0.29
C GLY A 92 7.64 10.29 -0.46
N ARG A 93 8.20 11.20 -1.26
CA ARG A 93 9.65 11.36 -1.38
C ARG A 93 10.20 11.80 -0.02
N ARG A 94 10.93 10.93 0.68
CA ARG A 94 11.61 11.29 1.92
C ARG A 94 12.74 12.26 1.57
N ALA A 95 12.64 13.51 2.03
CA ALA A 95 13.74 14.47 1.92
C ALA A 95 14.84 14.10 2.94
N GLY A 96 15.96 13.58 2.46
CA GLY A 96 17.23 13.50 3.19
C GLY A 96 17.34 12.44 4.31
N PRO A 97 18.56 12.01 4.65
CA PRO A 97 18.78 10.99 5.66
C PRO A 97 18.61 11.56 7.07
N PHE A 98 18.09 10.72 7.97
CA PHE A 98 18.39 10.85 9.39
C PHE A 98 19.86 10.39 9.49
N PRO A 99 20.82 11.22 9.91
CA PRO A 99 22.20 10.77 9.98
C PRO A 99 22.27 9.61 10.97
N LEU A 100 22.67 8.43 10.49
CA LEU A 100 23.19 7.39 11.35
C LEU A 100 24.42 7.99 12.03
N ARG A 101 24.29 8.39 13.30
CA ARG A 101 25.47 8.65 14.12
C ARG A 101 26.17 7.31 14.26
N ALA A 102 27.26 7.13 13.52
CA ALA A 102 28.26 6.17 13.89
C ALA A 102 28.80 6.65 15.24
N ASP A 103 28.38 6.01 16.33
CA ASP A 103 29.17 6.08 17.54
C ASP A 103 30.56 5.54 17.17
N ARG A 104 31.56 6.40 17.35
CA ARG A 104 32.94 5.97 17.42
C ARG A 104 33.21 5.74 18.91
N SER A 105 32.91 4.55 19.39
CA SER A 105 33.52 4.05 20.61
C SER A 105 35.00 3.80 20.32
N THR A 106 35.80 4.85 20.46
CA THR A 106 37.21 4.72 20.80
C THR A 106 37.30 4.44 22.29
N ARG A 107 37.62 3.20 22.64
CA ARG A 107 38.55 2.82 23.71
C ARG A 107 38.84 1.33 23.64
#